data_AF-A0A7C5U1D4-F1
#
_entry.id   AF-A0A7C5U1D4-F1
#
_cell.length_a   1.000
_cell.length_b   1.000
_cell.length_c   1.000
_cell.angle_alpha   90.00
_cell.angle_beta   90.00
_cell.angle_gamma   90.00
#
_symmetry.space_group_name_H-M   'P 1'
#
loop_
_entity.id
_entity.type
_entity.pdbx_description
1 polymer ?
#
loop_
_entity_poly.entity_id
_entity_poly.type
_entity_poly.pdbx_seq_one_letter_code
_entity_poly.pdbx_strand_id
1 'polypeptide(L)'
;MKPKIIEWVNPSDTEIVWKYPDEIIPWGSVVIVKEFENALFYRDGKLYGLLGAGRHVLDTQNVPFLSGLVEGLYGESIFRSMIIYVSLRRFQGKFGGRTQTIELAPLLFHGSFYFRIEDPSLFVNKVVGPQSVFTTDELNEYLRGYFNEKIMAYLSSTSIQDVYMKQTEVTERVTMLLRRDFRDIGISLEKVVFEGVDTEGPWRDRLFWMMRGGVQTGYVLQMETVKEVAKELGKSPGAAIGTGMVIVPPLMQPPPPPQPITTPSTAPQQAVPIAPPSFAICPYCGKQVPTGANFCPYCGRRVKWCSKQHICTEEARFCPVCGEELK
;
A
#
# COMPACT_ATOMS: atom_id res chain seq x y z
N MET A 1 -16.13 -52.46 7.33
CA MET A 1 -16.56 -51.14 7.84
C MET A 1 -17.65 -50.60 6.91
N LYS A 2 -18.81 -50.11 7.40
CA LYS A 2 -19.92 -49.68 6.52
C LYS A 2 -19.60 -48.34 5.84
N PRO A 3 -19.97 -48.13 4.57
CA PRO A 3 -19.77 -46.84 3.89
C PRO A 3 -20.52 -45.73 4.63
N LYS A 4 -19.89 -44.56 4.73
CA LYS A 4 -20.46 -43.38 5.42
C LYS A 4 -20.80 -42.29 4.41
N ILE A 5 -21.76 -41.45 4.77
CA ILE A 5 -22.01 -40.18 4.10
C ILE A 5 -21.19 -39.13 4.83
N ILE A 6 -20.39 -38.40 4.07
CA ILE A 6 -19.53 -37.33 4.55
C ILE A 6 -20.05 -36.05 3.92
N GLU A 7 -20.48 -35.12 4.76
CA GLU A 7 -21.00 -33.83 4.34
C GLU A 7 -20.70 -32.78 5.41
N TRP A 8 -20.53 -31.53 4.99
CA TRP A 8 -20.45 -30.41 5.91
C TRP A 8 -21.88 -29.97 6.29
N VAL A 9 -22.32 -30.41 7.47
CA VAL A 9 -23.68 -30.15 7.97
C VAL A 9 -23.73 -28.75 8.60
N ASN A 10 -24.70 -27.94 8.17
CA ASN A 10 -25.02 -26.62 8.74
C ASN A 10 -23.79 -25.71 9.00
N PRO A 11 -23.00 -25.36 7.97
CA PRO A 11 -21.91 -24.40 8.12
C PRO A 11 -22.44 -23.06 8.64
N SER A 12 -21.77 -22.48 9.63
CA SER A 12 -22.01 -21.08 10.01
C SER A 12 -21.59 -20.15 8.87
N ASP A 13 -22.23 -18.98 8.76
CA ASP A 13 -21.85 -17.97 7.75
C ASP A 13 -20.44 -17.41 7.96
N THR A 14 -19.86 -17.61 9.14
CA THR A 14 -18.49 -17.22 9.46
C THR A 14 -17.47 -18.33 9.20
N GLU A 15 -17.89 -19.59 9.12
CA GLU A 15 -16.97 -20.70 8.96
C GLU A 15 -16.40 -20.77 7.54
N ILE A 16 -15.08 -20.71 7.45
CA ILE A 16 -14.35 -20.74 6.19
C ILE A 16 -13.89 -22.16 5.86
N VAL A 17 -13.49 -22.92 6.89
CA VAL A 17 -12.87 -24.24 6.75
C VAL A 17 -13.45 -25.18 7.78
N TRP A 18 -13.68 -26.43 7.37
CA TRP A 18 -14.09 -27.50 8.28
C TRP A 18 -13.38 -28.80 7.96
N LYS A 19 -12.74 -29.41 8.96
CA LYS A 19 -12.11 -30.73 8.85
C LYS A 19 -13.09 -31.80 9.33
N TYR A 20 -13.28 -32.85 8.52
CA TYR A 20 -14.03 -34.02 8.94
C TYR A 20 -13.31 -34.74 10.11
N PRO A 21 -13.99 -35.09 11.21
CA PRO A 21 -13.34 -35.59 12.42
C PRO A 21 -12.72 -36.99 12.27
N ASP A 22 -13.31 -37.87 11.44
CA ASP A 22 -12.78 -39.22 11.27
C ASP A 22 -11.63 -39.23 10.26
N GLU A 23 -10.47 -39.72 10.69
CA GLU A 23 -9.31 -39.87 9.80
C GLU A 23 -9.26 -41.24 9.07
N ILE A 24 -10.21 -42.14 9.37
CA ILE A 24 -10.31 -43.46 8.73
C ILE A 24 -11.64 -43.51 8.00
N ILE A 25 -11.56 -43.41 6.67
CA ILE A 25 -12.73 -43.35 5.79
C ILE A 25 -12.84 -44.67 5.03
N PRO A 26 -13.96 -45.42 5.17
CA PRO A 26 -14.11 -46.69 4.48
C PRO A 26 -14.37 -46.49 2.97
N TRP A 27 -13.87 -47.41 2.16
CA TRP A 27 -14.15 -47.45 0.71
C TRP A 27 -15.65 -47.48 0.42
N GLY A 28 -16.06 -46.81 -0.66
CA GLY A 28 -17.46 -46.65 -1.04
C GLY A 28 -18.21 -45.59 -0.22
N SER A 29 -17.53 -44.87 0.68
CA SER A 29 -18.09 -43.68 1.32
C SER A 29 -18.39 -42.60 0.29
N VAL A 30 -19.39 -41.79 0.58
CA VAL A 30 -19.89 -40.76 -0.32
C VAL A 30 -19.61 -39.40 0.28
N VAL A 31 -18.89 -38.57 -0.45
CA VAL A 31 -18.63 -37.16 -0.12
C VAL A 31 -19.65 -36.32 -0.87
N ILE A 32 -20.45 -35.55 -0.13
CA ILE A 32 -21.43 -34.62 -0.70
C ILE A 32 -20.87 -33.22 -0.51
N VAL A 33 -20.68 -32.53 -1.64
CA VAL A 33 -20.12 -31.19 -1.70
C VAL A 33 -21.20 -30.26 -2.27
N LYS A 34 -21.54 -29.21 -1.54
CA LYS A 34 -22.50 -28.18 -1.97
C LYS A 34 -21.86 -27.25 -3.01
N GLU A 35 -22.68 -26.46 -3.69
CA GLU A 35 -22.23 -25.56 -4.76
C GLU A 35 -21.25 -24.47 -4.29
N PHE A 36 -21.40 -24.03 -3.04
CA PHE A 36 -20.60 -22.97 -2.45
C PHE A 36 -19.40 -23.48 -1.64
N GLU A 37 -19.04 -24.75 -1.76
CA GLU A 37 -17.91 -25.36 -1.04
C GLU A 37 -17.09 -26.27 -1.97
N ASN A 38 -15.83 -26.48 -1.62
CA ASN A 38 -14.97 -27.47 -2.24
C ASN A 38 -14.40 -28.38 -1.15
N ALA A 39 -14.28 -29.68 -1.42
CA ALA A 39 -13.70 -30.63 -0.49
C ALA A 39 -12.34 -31.11 -0.99
N LEU A 40 -11.30 -30.92 -0.19
CA LEU A 40 -9.96 -31.43 -0.45
C LEU A 40 -9.81 -32.82 0.15
N PHE A 41 -9.37 -33.77 -0.67
CA PHE A 41 -9.11 -35.14 -0.24
C PHE A 41 -7.61 -35.37 -0.08
N TYR A 42 -7.19 -35.54 1.17
CA TYR A 42 -5.84 -35.93 1.55
C TYR A 42 -5.79 -37.40 1.90
N ARG A 43 -4.69 -38.05 1.54
CA ARG A 43 -4.38 -39.42 1.95
C ARG A 43 -2.90 -39.54 2.24
N ASP A 44 -2.55 -40.17 3.36
CA ASP A 44 -1.16 -40.35 3.80
C ASP A 44 -0.35 -39.04 3.78
N GLY A 45 -1.01 -37.92 4.10
CA GLY A 45 -0.41 -36.58 4.13
C GLY A 45 -0.20 -35.90 2.77
N LYS A 46 -0.63 -36.52 1.66
CA LYS A 46 -0.59 -35.90 0.32
C LYS A 46 -1.97 -35.47 -0.13
N LEU A 47 -2.06 -34.34 -0.81
CA LEU A 47 -3.29 -33.91 -1.49
C LEU A 47 -3.46 -34.75 -2.76
N TYR A 48 -4.54 -35.53 -2.83
CA TYR A 48 -4.82 -36.38 -4.00
C TYR A 48 -5.72 -35.68 -5.01
N GLY A 49 -6.66 -34.86 -4.54
CA GLY A 49 -7.53 -34.12 -5.43
C GLY A 49 -8.50 -33.20 -4.71
N LEU A 50 -9.13 -32.36 -5.53
CA LEU A 50 -10.17 -31.43 -5.14
C LEU A 50 -11.50 -31.92 -5.71
N LEU A 51 -12.48 -32.10 -4.83
CA LEU A 51 -13.84 -32.49 -5.14
C LEU A 51 -14.69 -31.22 -5.21
N GLY A 52 -15.20 -30.91 -6.40
CA GLY A 52 -16.12 -29.79 -6.61
C GLY A 52 -17.55 -30.14 -6.20
N ALA A 53 -18.50 -29.25 -6.50
CA ALA A 53 -19.91 -29.45 -6.19
C ALA A 53 -20.47 -30.78 -6.75
N GLY A 54 -21.26 -31.47 -5.94
CA GLY A 54 -21.93 -32.71 -6.31
C GLY A 54 -21.64 -33.88 -5.36
N ARG A 55 -22.09 -35.05 -5.77
CA ARG A 55 -21.93 -36.30 -5.02
C ARG A 55 -20.75 -37.08 -5.59
N HIS A 56 -19.74 -37.31 -4.76
CA HIS A 56 -18.53 -38.04 -5.12
C HIS A 56 -18.45 -39.34 -4.32
N VAL A 57 -18.42 -40.47 -5.01
CA VAL A 57 -18.18 -41.76 -4.37
C VAL A 57 -16.67 -41.95 -4.29
N LEU A 58 -16.14 -42.15 -3.08
CA LEU A 58 -14.73 -42.47 -2.87
C LEU A 58 -14.49 -43.92 -3.32
N ASP A 59 -14.24 -44.06 -4.61
CA ASP A 59 -13.86 -45.28 -5.28
C ASP A 59 -12.79 -44.97 -6.32
N THR A 60 -11.77 -45.84 -6.37
CA THR A 60 -10.70 -45.86 -7.38
C THR A 60 -11.22 -45.84 -8.81
N GLN A 61 -12.42 -46.40 -9.06
CA GLN A 61 -13.02 -46.43 -10.40
C GLN A 61 -13.70 -45.11 -10.80
N ASN A 62 -14.21 -44.34 -9.85
CA ASN A 62 -15.13 -43.22 -10.14
C ASN A 62 -14.47 -41.83 -9.98
N VAL A 63 -13.31 -41.79 -9.35
CA VAL A 63 -12.56 -40.55 -9.13
C VAL A 63 -11.25 -40.64 -9.91
N PRO A 64 -11.04 -39.83 -10.98
CA PRO A 64 -9.92 -40.00 -11.90
C PRO A 64 -8.54 -40.00 -11.23
N PHE A 65 -8.37 -39.22 -10.17
CA PHE A 65 -7.12 -39.14 -9.40
C PHE A 65 -6.89 -40.32 -8.43
N LEU A 66 -7.90 -41.16 -8.20
CA LEU A 66 -7.80 -42.39 -7.40
C LEU A 66 -7.57 -43.64 -8.27
N SER A 67 -7.47 -43.51 -9.60
CA SER A 67 -7.28 -44.66 -10.51
C SER A 67 -5.95 -45.39 -10.33
N GLY A 68 -4.86 -44.68 -9.97
CA GLY A 68 -3.53 -45.25 -9.75
C GLY A 68 -3.33 -45.94 -8.38
N LEU A 69 -4.39 -46.14 -7.61
CA LEU A 69 -4.33 -46.78 -6.28
C LEU A 69 -4.35 -48.31 -6.31
N VAL A 70 -4.77 -48.89 -7.43
CA VAL A 70 -5.26 -50.28 -7.48
C VAL A 70 -4.12 -51.31 -7.60
N GLU A 71 -2.89 -50.89 -7.90
CA GLU A 71 -1.78 -51.83 -8.16
C GLU A 71 -1.06 -52.34 -6.89
N GLY A 72 -1.49 -51.94 -5.69
CA GLY A 72 -0.81 -52.32 -4.44
C GLY A 72 -1.75 -52.74 -3.33
N LEU A 73 -1.97 -54.06 -3.23
CA LEU A 73 -2.50 -54.80 -2.07
C LEU A 73 -4.00 -54.71 -1.76
N TYR A 74 -4.68 -55.81 -2.11
CA TYR A 74 -5.82 -56.35 -1.37
C TYR A 74 -5.43 -56.58 0.10
N GLY A 75 -5.72 -55.61 0.94
CA GLY A 75 -5.81 -55.72 2.39
C GLY A 75 -6.76 -54.62 2.84
N GLU A 76 -7.72 -54.92 3.71
CA GLU A 76 -8.70 -53.94 4.20
C GLU A 76 -8.01 -52.63 4.55
N SER A 77 -8.14 -51.64 3.68
CA SER A 77 -7.19 -50.54 3.69
C SER A 77 -7.62 -49.57 4.78
N ILE A 78 -7.01 -49.74 5.94
CA ILE A 78 -6.86 -48.77 7.02
C ILE A 78 -5.88 -47.67 6.53
N PHE A 79 -6.27 -46.89 5.53
CA PHE A 79 -5.51 -45.71 5.11
C PHE A 79 -6.04 -44.48 5.84
N ARG A 80 -5.11 -43.66 6.35
CA ARG A 80 -5.46 -42.41 7.01
C ARG A 80 -5.79 -41.38 5.93
N SER A 81 -7.07 -41.02 5.86
CA SER A 81 -7.59 -40.00 4.96
C SER A 81 -8.02 -38.78 5.74
N MET A 82 -7.97 -37.63 5.10
CA MET A 82 -8.50 -36.40 5.67
C MET A 82 -9.28 -35.66 4.60
N ILE A 83 -10.49 -35.24 4.97
CA ILE A 83 -11.33 -34.39 4.13
C ILE A 83 -11.45 -33.04 4.79
N ILE A 84 -11.07 -32.01 4.05
CA ILE A 84 -11.18 -30.62 4.47
C ILE A 84 -12.13 -29.93 3.51
N TYR A 85 -13.24 -29.43 4.03
CA TYR A 85 -14.16 -28.58 3.31
C TYR A 85 -13.72 -27.13 3.43
N VAL A 86 -13.80 -26.41 2.32
CA VAL A 86 -13.49 -24.99 2.23
C VAL A 86 -14.66 -24.28 1.57
N SER A 87 -15.16 -23.23 2.22
CA SER A 87 -16.23 -22.40 1.69
C SER A 87 -15.70 -21.46 0.61
N LEU A 88 -16.39 -21.40 -0.52
CA LEU A 88 -16.12 -20.49 -1.63
C LEU A 88 -16.94 -19.19 -1.53
N ARG A 89 -17.69 -19.03 -0.44
CA ARG A 89 -18.48 -17.82 -0.19
C ARG A 89 -17.58 -16.60 -0.03
N ARG A 90 -18.20 -15.43 -0.17
CA ARG A 90 -17.54 -14.16 0.13
C ARG A 90 -17.57 -13.91 1.64
N PHE A 91 -16.40 -13.61 2.19
CA PHE A 91 -16.20 -13.28 3.59
C PHE A 91 -15.80 -11.81 3.77
N GLN A 92 -16.08 -11.27 4.95
CA GLN A 92 -15.67 -9.93 5.36
C GLN A 92 -14.67 -10.04 6.51
N GLY A 93 -13.45 -9.59 6.27
CA GLY A 93 -12.43 -9.38 7.29
C GLY A 93 -12.45 -7.93 7.78
N LYS A 94 -12.15 -7.73 9.06
CA LYS A 94 -11.90 -6.40 9.63
C LYS A 94 -10.41 -6.22 9.82
N PHE A 95 -9.94 -5.01 9.57
CA PHE A 95 -8.55 -4.65 9.79
C PHE A 95 -8.45 -3.32 10.52
N GLY A 96 -7.30 -3.10 11.11
CA GLY A 96 -7.03 -1.87 11.83
C GLY A 96 -5.81 -2.00 12.70
N GLY A 97 -5.14 -0.86 12.87
CA GLY A 97 -3.88 -0.80 13.58
C GLY A 97 -3.33 0.63 13.63
N ARG A 98 -2.12 0.71 14.17
CA ARG A 98 -1.35 1.95 14.27
C ARG A 98 -0.07 1.77 13.48
N THR A 99 0.29 2.76 12.68
CA THR A 99 1.54 2.81 11.93
C THR A 99 2.05 4.24 11.88
N GLN A 100 3.09 4.50 11.09
CA GLN A 100 3.63 5.83 10.88
C GLN A 100 3.76 6.09 9.38
N THR A 101 3.82 7.34 8.96
CA THR A 101 4.13 7.73 7.57
C THR A 101 5.62 7.97 7.37
N ILE A 102 6.03 8.33 6.16
CA ILE A 102 7.43 8.70 5.86
C ILE A 102 7.91 9.88 6.71
N GLU A 103 7.02 10.77 7.13
CA GLU A 103 7.35 11.89 8.02
C GLU A 103 7.31 11.51 9.51
N LEU A 104 7.21 10.21 9.84
CA LEU A 104 7.04 9.70 11.19
C LEU A 104 5.76 10.21 11.87
N ALA A 105 4.74 10.56 11.08
CA ALA A 105 3.45 10.96 11.61
C ALA A 105 2.69 9.71 12.08
N PRO A 106 2.21 9.65 13.33
CA PRO A 106 1.43 8.51 13.81
C PRO A 106 0.10 8.46 13.06
N LEU A 107 -0.23 7.28 12.53
CA LEU A 107 -1.42 7.03 11.75
C LEU A 107 -2.20 5.89 12.37
N LEU A 108 -3.46 6.15 12.69
CA LEU A 108 -4.44 5.13 13.06
C LEU A 108 -5.31 4.88 11.85
N PHE A 109 -5.49 3.62 11.48
CA PHE A 109 -6.37 3.25 10.38
C PHE A 109 -7.23 2.07 10.79
N HIS A 110 -8.44 2.04 10.27
CA HIS A 110 -9.35 0.90 10.38
C HIS A 110 -10.23 0.80 9.15
N GLY A 111 -10.74 -0.41 8.93
CA GLY A 111 -11.64 -0.68 7.83
C GLY A 111 -11.99 -2.14 7.70
N SER A 112 -12.53 -2.48 6.54
CA SER A 112 -12.90 -3.84 6.21
C SER A 112 -12.45 -4.23 4.80
N PHE A 113 -12.15 -5.51 4.64
CA PHE A 113 -11.80 -6.09 3.35
C PHE A 113 -12.70 -7.28 3.06
N TYR A 114 -12.99 -7.48 1.78
CA TYR A 114 -13.81 -8.57 1.29
C TYR A 114 -12.96 -9.51 0.46
N PHE A 115 -13.06 -10.79 0.76
CA PHE A 115 -12.28 -11.83 0.12
C PHE A 115 -13.11 -13.08 -0.10
N ARG A 116 -12.65 -13.92 -1.02
CA ARG A 116 -13.17 -15.28 -1.23
C ARG A 116 -11.99 -16.21 -1.50
N ILE A 117 -12.15 -17.50 -1.20
CA ILE A 117 -11.15 -18.49 -1.59
C ILE A 117 -11.29 -18.76 -3.09
N GLU A 118 -10.18 -18.63 -3.81
CA GLU A 118 -10.11 -18.91 -5.24
C GLU A 118 -9.41 -20.25 -5.50
N ASP A 119 -8.30 -20.51 -4.81
CA ASP A 119 -7.60 -21.80 -4.84
C ASP A 119 -7.60 -22.43 -3.44
N PRO A 120 -8.56 -23.34 -3.17
CA PRO A 120 -8.63 -24.04 -1.89
C PRO A 120 -7.40 -24.90 -1.60
N SER A 121 -6.76 -25.43 -2.65
CA SER A 121 -5.60 -26.31 -2.50
C SER A 121 -4.39 -25.52 -2.03
N LEU A 122 -4.14 -24.36 -2.62
CA LEU A 122 -3.08 -23.45 -2.19
C LEU A 122 -3.37 -22.88 -0.80
N PHE A 123 -4.61 -22.49 -0.55
CA PHE A 123 -5.05 -21.92 0.72
C PHE A 123 -4.87 -22.89 1.89
N VAL A 124 -5.34 -24.14 1.75
CA VAL A 124 -5.17 -25.14 2.82
C VAL A 124 -3.70 -25.48 3.03
N ASN A 125 -2.90 -25.60 1.98
CA ASN A 125 -1.48 -25.95 2.14
C ASN A 125 -0.64 -24.83 2.78
N LYS A 126 -0.91 -23.56 2.47
CA LYS A 126 -0.10 -22.42 2.95
C LYS A 126 -0.62 -21.80 4.25
N VAL A 127 -1.93 -21.79 4.45
CA VAL A 127 -2.57 -21.10 5.60
C VAL A 127 -3.03 -22.11 6.64
N VAL A 128 -3.87 -23.06 6.25
CA VAL A 128 -4.54 -23.96 7.19
C VAL A 128 -3.63 -25.09 7.67
N GLY A 129 -2.69 -25.54 6.85
CA GLY A 129 -1.93 -26.75 7.10
C GLY A 129 -2.79 -28.02 7.14
N PRO A 130 -2.22 -29.23 6.94
CA PRO A 130 -2.98 -30.47 6.99
C PRO A 130 -3.35 -30.90 8.42
N GLN A 131 -2.68 -30.40 9.46
CA GLN A 131 -2.82 -30.90 10.83
C GLN A 131 -3.46 -29.89 11.79
N SER A 132 -3.51 -28.61 11.42
CA SER A 132 -4.06 -27.55 12.26
C SER A 132 -5.56 -27.42 12.03
N VAL A 133 -6.32 -27.72 13.07
CA VAL A 133 -7.74 -27.38 13.15
C VAL A 133 -7.81 -25.88 13.44
N PHE A 134 -7.58 -25.05 12.41
CA PHE A 134 -7.83 -23.62 12.57
C PHE A 134 -9.30 -23.44 12.86
N THR A 135 -9.60 -22.87 14.03
CA THR A 135 -10.92 -22.29 14.26
C THR A 135 -11.09 -21.09 13.32
N THR A 136 -12.34 -20.77 13.00
CA THR A 136 -12.69 -19.57 12.23
C THR A 136 -12.01 -18.30 12.78
N ASP A 137 -11.91 -18.19 14.10
CA ASP A 137 -11.35 -17.02 14.78
C ASP A 137 -9.83 -16.91 14.58
N GLU A 138 -9.10 -18.02 14.73
CA GLU A 138 -7.64 -18.06 14.51
C GLU A 138 -7.29 -17.73 13.06
N LEU A 139 -8.08 -18.24 12.11
CA LEU A 139 -7.89 -17.93 10.69
C LEU A 139 -8.15 -16.44 10.41
N ASN A 140 -9.20 -15.86 11.00
CA ASN A 140 -9.50 -14.44 10.86
C ASN A 140 -8.38 -13.56 11.44
N GLU A 141 -7.85 -13.93 12.61
CA GLU A 141 -6.75 -13.16 13.23
C GLU A 141 -5.45 -13.29 12.42
N TYR A 142 -5.16 -14.48 11.88
CA TYR A 142 -4.03 -14.68 10.96
C TYR A 142 -4.16 -13.78 9.72
N LEU A 143 -5.31 -13.81 9.04
CA LEU A 143 -5.55 -13.01 7.84
C LEU A 143 -5.51 -11.50 8.15
N ARG A 144 -6.06 -11.08 9.29
CA ARG A 144 -5.98 -9.70 9.77
C ARG A 144 -4.54 -9.27 10.03
N GLY A 145 -3.74 -10.11 10.68
CA GLY A 145 -2.33 -9.86 10.94
C GLY A 145 -1.53 -9.72 9.64
N TYR A 146 -1.71 -10.65 8.71
CA TYR A 146 -1.07 -10.64 7.39
C TYR A 146 -1.45 -9.38 6.59
N PHE A 147 -2.73 -9.02 6.57
CA PHE A 147 -3.23 -7.81 5.92
C PHE A 147 -2.63 -6.54 6.53
N ASN A 148 -2.61 -6.45 7.87
CA ASN A 148 -2.07 -5.32 8.60
C ASN A 148 -0.58 -5.13 8.31
N GLU A 149 0.23 -6.20 8.32
CA GLU A 149 1.67 -6.13 8.02
C GLU A 149 1.94 -5.43 6.68
N LYS A 150 1.23 -5.87 5.62
CA LYS A 150 1.40 -5.33 4.27
C LYS A 150 0.93 -3.89 4.14
N ILE A 151 -0.20 -3.55 4.76
CA ILE A 151 -0.68 -2.16 4.79
C ILE A 151 0.27 -1.25 5.55
N MET A 152 0.77 -1.68 6.71
CA MET A 152 1.71 -0.90 7.51
C MET A 152 2.99 -0.60 6.72
N ALA A 153 3.52 -1.60 6.01
CA ALA A 153 4.67 -1.41 5.13
C ALA A 153 4.39 -0.35 4.05
N TYR A 154 3.23 -0.41 3.38
CA TYR A 154 2.86 0.59 2.38
C TYR A 154 2.68 2.00 2.95
N LEU A 155 1.91 2.13 4.05
CA LEU A 155 1.62 3.42 4.68
C LEU A 155 2.89 4.08 5.23
N SER A 156 3.87 3.30 5.71
CA SER A 156 5.17 3.81 6.14
C SER A 156 5.99 4.49 5.05
N SER A 157 5.75 4.13 3.79
CA SER A 157 6.40 4.73 2.63
C SER A 157 5.58 5.86 1.98
N THR A 158 4.37 6.13 2.49
CA THR A 158 3.45 7.12 1.93
C THR A 158 3.50 8.41 2.74
N SER A 159 3.33 9.56 2.08
CA SER A 159 3.22 10.85 2.76
C SER A 159 1.90 10.97 3.51
N ILE A 160 1.91 11.63 4.67
CA ILE A 160 0.67 11.92 5.40
C ILE A 160 -0.32 12.74 4.57
N GLN A 161 0.18 13.62 3.70
CA GLN A 161 -0.66 14.41 2.81
C GLN A 161 -1.40 13.55 1.80
N ASP A 162 -0.73 12.58 1.16
CA ASP A 162 -1.37 11.70 0.18
C ASP A 162 -2.42 10.80 0.85
N VAL A 163 -2.14 10.30 2.05
CA VAL A 163 -3.09 9.47 2.81
C VAL A 163 -4.42 10.21 3.07
N TYR A 164 -4.36 11.51 3.37
CA TYR A 164 -5.55 12.33 3.67
C TYR A 164 -6.19 12.96 2.43
N MET A 165 -5.40 13.50 1.50
CA MET A 165 -5.93 14.21 0.32
C MET A 165 -6.32 13.27 -0.82
N LYS A 166 -5.63 12.13 -0.93
CA LYS A 166 -5.75 11.18 -2.05
C LYS A 166 -6.14 9.79 -1.55
N GLN A 167 -7.07 9.74 -0.60
CA GLN A 167 -7.48 8.48 0.04
C GLN A 167 -7.95 7.42 -0.96
N THR A 168 -8.66 7.81 -2.02
CA THR A 168 -9.10 6.88 -3.08
C THR A 168 -7.93 6.27 -3.83
N GLU A 169 -6.95 7.08 -4.23
CA GLU A 169 -5.76 6.61 -4.95
C GLU A 169 -4.89 5.70 -4.06
N VAL A 170 -4.72 6.08 -2.78
CA VAL A 170 -4.03 5.27 -1.78
C VAL A 170 -4.73 3.92 -1.60
N THR A 171 -6.05 3.91 -1.45
CA THR A 171 -6.84 2.67 -1.29
C THR A 171 -6.70 1.76 -2.50
N GLU A 172 -6.75 2.31 -3.72
CA GLU A 172 -6.63 1.54 -4.95
C GLU A 172 -5.23 0.92 -5.10
N ARG A 173 -4.17 1.70 -4.83
CA ARG A 173 -2.79 1.21 -4.84
C ARG A 173 -2.57 0.09 -3.81
N VAL A 174 -3.04 0.30 -2.58
CA VAL A 174 -3.01 -0.73 -1.51
C VAL A 174 -3.74 -1.99 -1.96
N THR A 175 -4.93 -1.85 -2.54
CA THR A 175 -5.72 -2.98 -3.03
C THR A 175 -4.98 -3.75 -4.12
N MET A 176 -4.32 -3.06 -5.06
CA MET A 176 -3.55 -3.72 -6.12
C MET A 176 -2.36 -4.52 -5.59
N LEU A 177 -1.63 -3.97 -4.62
CA LEU A 177 -0.50 -4.65 -3.98
C LEU A 177 -0.97 -5.89 -3.22
N LEU A 178 -1.95 -5.71 -2.33
CA LEU A 178 -2.50 -6.79 -1.51
C LEU A 178 -3.15 -7.90 -2.33
N ARG A 179 -3.77 -7.57 -3.47
CA ARG A 179 -4.33 -8.59 -4.38
C ARG A 179 -3.30 -9.60 -4.84
N ARG A 180 -2.05 -9.18 -5.06
CA ARG A 180 -0.98 -10.10 -5.43
C ARG A 180 -0.61 -11.01 -4.26
N ASP A 181 -0.36 -10.43 -3.10
CA ASP A 181 0.02 -11.15 -1.89
C ASP A 181 -1.04 -12.18 -1.46
N PHE A 182 -2.33 -11.82 -1.53
CA PHE A 182 -3.42 -12.72 -1.18
C PHE A 182 -3.60 -13.86 -2.19
N ARG A 183 -3.36 -13.62 -3.48
CA ARG A 183 -3.39 -14.68 -4.50
C ARG A 183 -2.30 -15.72 -4.25
N ASP A 184 -1.13 -15.31 -3.76
CA ASP A 184 -0.04 -16.23 -3.45
C ASP A 184 -0.39 -17.22 -2.33
N ILE A 185 -1.41 -16.93 -1.52
CA ILE A 185 -1.96 -17.82 -0.48
C ILE A 185 -3.33 -18.42 -0.86
N GLY A 186 -3.76 -18.32 -2.12
CA GLY A 186 -5.00 -18.93 -2.63
C GLY A 186 -6.28 -18.13 -2.38
N ILE A 187 -6.15 -16.86 -2.00
CA ILE A 187 -7.28 -15.98 -1.68
C ILE A 187 -7.43 -14.87 -2.74
N SER A 188 -8.64 -14.67 -3.23
CA SER A 188 -8.98 -13.53 -4.07
C SER A 188 -9.48 -12.37 -3.22
N LEU A 189 -8.70 -11.29 -3.17
CA LEU A 189 -9.09 -10.04 -2.52
C LEU A 189 -9.97 -9.20 -3.46
N GLU A 190 -11.26 -9.11 -3.16
CA GLU A 190 -12.23 -8.41 -4.01
C GLU A 190 -12.17 -6.91 -3.82
N LYS A 191 -12.33 -6.45 -2.57
CA LYS A 191 -12.47 -5.03 -2.23
C LYS A 191 -11.86 -4.73 -0.87
N VAL A 192 -11.15 -3.61 -0.78
CA VAL A 192 -10.69 -3.03 0.49
C VAL A 192 -11.41 -1.70 0.68
N VAL A 193 -11.87 -1.46 1.91
CA VAL A 193 -12.53 -0.22 2.32
C VAL A 193 -11.84 0.30 3.56
N PHE A 194 -11.23 1.49 3.45
CA PHE A 194 -10.81 2.25 4.62
C PHE A 194 -12.03 2.98 5.18
N GLU A 195 -12.42 2.66 6.40
CA GLU A 195 -13.57 3.28 7.09
C GLU A 195 -13.14 4.56 7.80
N GLY A 196 -11.91 4.59 8.33
CA GLY A 196 -11.35 5.79 8.93
C GLY A 196 -9.84 5.76 8.99
N VAL A 197 -9.26 6.95 8.83
CA VAL A 197 -7.84 7.21 8.98
C VAL A 197 -7.69 8.48 9.83
N ASP A 198 -6.98 8.36 10.94
CA ASP A 198 -6.78 9.43 11.91
C ASP A 198 -5.30 9.58 12.30
N THR A 199 -4.93 10.75 12.79
CA THR A 199 -3.57 11.09 13.24
C THR A 199 -3.67 11.87 14.54
N GLU A 200 -2.72 11.63 15.43
CA GLU A 200 -2.73 12.21 16.78
C GLU A 200 -1.80 13.43 16.88
N GLY A 201 -2.13 14.34 17.81
CA GLY A 201 -1.21 15.37 18.30
C GLY A 201 -0.94 16.52 17.31
N PRO A 202 0.32 17.02 17.24
CA PRO A 202 0.69 18.19 16.42
C PRO A 202 0.36 18.01 14.94
N TRP A 203 0.43 16.77 14.44
CA TRP A 203 0.24 16.46 13.02
C TRP A 203 -1.14 16.85 12.49
N ARG A 204 -2.19 16.76 13.32
CA ARG A 204 -3.53 17.18 12.92
C ARG A 204 -3.60 18.69 12.66
N ASP A 205 -2.95 19.48 13.49
CA ASP A 205 -2.86 20.93 13.31
C ASP A 205 -1.99 21.27 12.09
N ARG A 206 -0.90 20.53 11.87
CA ARG A 206 -0.06 20.67 10.66
C ARG A 206 -0.87 20.38 9.39
N LEU A 207 -1.61 19.28 9.36
CA LEU A 207 -2.51 18.91 8.25
C LEU A 207 -3.56 19.98 8.00
N PHE A 208 -4.17 20.53 9.05
CA PHE A 208 -5.11 21.64 8.92
C PHE A 208 -4.50 22.86 8.23
N TRP A 209 -3.28 23.27 8.62
CA TRP A 209 -2.58 24.38 7.98
C TRP A 209 -2.14 24.05 6.54
N MET A 210 -1.69 22.83 6.28
CA MET A 210 -1.32 22.36 4.92
C MET A 210 -2.55 22.32 3.99
N MET A 211 -3.69 21.82 4.48
CA MET A 211 -4.94 21.66 3.73
C MET A 211 -5.63 23.00 3.44
N ARG A 212 -5.53 23.96 4.37
CA ARG A 212 -6.16 25.29 4.23
C ARG A 212 -5.26 26.34 3.57
N GLY A 213 -3.94 26.20 3.68
CA GLY A 213 -2.97 27.22 3.27
C GLY A 213 -2.14 26.88 2.03
N GLY A 214 -2.17 25.63 1.53
CA GLY A 214 -1.31 25.22 0.40
C GLY A 214 0.19 25.30 0.71
N VAL A 215 0.56 25.34 1.99
CA VAL A 215 1.93 25.56 2.44
C VAL A 215 2.65 24.22 2.55
N GLN A 216 3.86 24.13 1.96
CA GLN A 216 4.69 22.92 2.01
C GLN A 216 5.07 22.54 3.45
N THR A 217 5.19 21.23 3.68
CA THR A 217 5.49 20.58 4.98
C THR A 217 6.69 21.19 5.71
N GLY A 218 7.70 21.68 4.98
CA GLY A 218 8.88 22.33 5.55
C GLY A 218 8.62 23.66 6.27
N TYR A 219 7.60 24.41 5.87
CA TYR A 219 7.26 25.69 6.52
C TYR A 219 6.60 25.47 7.89
N VAL A 220 5.86 24.37 8.04
CA VAL A 220 5.18 24.03 9.30
C VAL A 220 6.19 23.57 10.36
N LEU A 221 7.24 22.84 9.95
CA LEU A 221 8.36 22.51 10.84
C LEU A 221 9.05 23.77 11.39
N GLN A 222 9.28 24.77 10.54
CA GLN A 222 9.86 26.05 10.97
C GLN A 222 8.96 26.78 11.98
N MET A 223 7.63 26.76 11.77
CA MET A 223 6.68 27.35 12.72
C MET A 223 6.69 26.66 14.09
N GLU A 224 6.86 25.34 14.12
CA GLU A 224 6.96 24.62 15.39
C GLU A 224 8.29 24.84 16.10
N THR A 225 9.41 24.88 15.37
CA THR A 225 10.71 25.25 15.94
C THR A 225 10.63 26.64 16.57
N VAL A 226 9.98 27.61 15.90
CA VAL A 226 9.78 28.96 16.44
C VAL A 226 8.89 28.93 17.69
N LYS A 227 7.84 28.09 17.72
CA LYS A 227 6.93 27.98 18.85
C LYS A 227 7.58 27.31 20.06
N GLU A 228 8.42 26.30 19.87
CA GLU A 228 9.21 25.66 20.93
C GLU A 228 10.27 26.60 21.48
N VAL A 229 11.01 27.29 20.62
CA VAL A 229 11.97 28.32 21.03
C VAL A 229 11.27 29.40 21.85
N ALA A 230 10.10 29.88 21.42
CA ALA A 230 9.32 30.85 22.18
C ALA A 230 8.82 30.30 23.53
N LYS A 231 8.43 29.02 23.60
CA LYS A 231 7.97 28.38 24.83
C LYS A 231 9.11 28.17 25.83
N GLU A 232 10.32 27.84 25.36
CA GLU A 232 11.51 27.71 26.20
C GLU A 232 12.03 29.09 26.68
N LEU A 233 11.97 30.11 25.83
CA LEU A 233 12.23 31.51 26.22
C LEU A 233 11.22 31.99 27.29
N GLY A 234 9.95 31.60 27.18
CA GLY A 234 8.90 31.93 28.14
C GLY A 234 9.00 31.22 29.50
N LYS A 235 9.81 30.16 29.62
CA LYS A 235 10.04 29.44 30.88
C LYS A 235 11.23 29.98 31.69
N SER A 236 12.02 30.91 31.15
CA SER A 236 13.16 31.52 31.84
C SER A 236 12.73 32.79 32.58
N PRO A 237 12.47 32.76 33.90
CA PRO A 237 12.06 33.93 34.65
C PRO A 237 13.31 34.78 34.92
N GLY A 238 13.55 35.77 34.06
CA GLY A 238 14.69 36.69 34.20
C GLY A 238 15.28 37.22 32.91
N ALA A 239 14.94 36.64 31.76
CA ALA A 239 15.41 37.12 30.45
C ALA A 239 14.55 38.27 29.86
N ALA A 240 13.58 38.78 30.61
CA ALA A 240 12.63 39.79 30.14
C ALA A 240 13.05 41.24 30.43
N ILE A 241 14.11 41.48 31.19
CA ILE A 241 14.48 42.83 31.66
C ILE A 241 16.01 42.96 31.69
N GLY A 242 16.65 43.35 30.58
CA GLY A 242 18.05 43.82 30.70
C GLY A 242 18.94 43.80 29.46
N THR A 243 18.62 43.01 28.44
CA THR A 243 19.38 43.02 27.18
C THR A 243 18.41 43.09 26.03
N GLY A 244 18.11 44.31 25.62
CA GLY A 244 17.46 44.55 24.34
C GLY A 244 18.32 43.97 23.23
N MET A 245 17.83 42.91 22.57
CA MET A 245 17.99 42.66 21.14
C MET A 245 17.24 41.38 20.73
N VAL A 246 16.10 41.59 20.07
CA VAL A 246 15.70 40.91 18.83
C VAL A 246 16.04 39.41 18.70
N ILE A 247 15.19 38.54 19.24
CA ILE A 247 14.86 37.26 18.58
C ILE A 247 13.34 37.05 18.66
N VAL A 248 12.60 38.03 18.14
CA VAL A 248 11.29 37.75 17.55
C VAL A 248 11.56 37.73 16.06
N PRO A 249 11.62 36.55 15.40
CA PRO A 249 11.54 36.51 13.95
C PRO A 249 10.27 37.28 13.54
N PRO A 250 10.32 38.20 12.57
CA PRO A 250 9.14 38.95 12.16
C PRO A 250 8.20 38.01 11.39
N LEU A 251 7.40 37.24 12.12
CA LEU A 251 6.49 36.20 11.58
C LEU A 251 5.02 36.48 11.91
N MET A 252 4.70 37.67 12.44
CA MET A 252 3.31 38.14 12.65
C MET A 252 2.92 39.33 11.76
N GLN A 253 3.52 39.46 10.58
CA GLN A 253 2.95 40.28 9.53
C GLN A 253 2.31 39.37 8.47
N PRO A 254 0.99 39.49 8.20
CA PRO A 254 0.42 38.86 7.01
C PRO A 254 1.19 39.36 5.79
N PRO A 255 1.50 38.51 4.80
CA PRO A 255 2.24 38.94 3.62
C PRO A 255 1.48 40.11 2.98
N PRO A 256 2.14 41.26 2.75
CA PRO A 256 1.49 42.38 2.09
C PRO A 256 1.01 41.93 0.71
N PRO A 257 -0.17 42.41 0.24
CA PRO A 257 -0.56 42.18 -1.15
C PRO A 257 0.58 42.66 -2.05
N PRO A 258 0.89 41.97 -3.16
CA PRO A 258 2.05 42.27 -3.99
C PRO A 258 1.89 43.69 -4.55
N GLN A 259 2.50 44.64 -3.85
CA GLN A 259 2.65 46.01 -4.26
C GLN A 259 3.97 46.06 -5.04
N PRO A 260 3.97 46.68 -6.23
CA PRO A 260 5.14 46.74 -7.08
C PRO A 260 6.29 47.47 -6.38
N ILE A 261 7.46 46.86 -6.44
CA ILE A 261 8.69 47.30 -5.81
C ILE A 261 9.14 48.61 -6.47
N THR A 262 9.11 49.71 -5.71
CA THR A 262 9.76 50.97 -6.07
C THR A 262 11.17 50.98 -5.47
N THR A 263 12.19 50.80 -6.31
CA THR A 263 13.58 51.17 -5.98
C THR A 263 13.85 52.63 -6.35
N PRO A 264 14.80 53.31 -5.67
CA PRO A 264 15.07 54.73 -5.86
C PRO A 264 15.68 54.98 -7.23
N SER A 265 15.11 55.92 -8.00
CA SER A 265 15.71 56.42 -9.24
C SER A 265 15.95 57.93 -9.11
N THR A 266 17.24 58.28 -9.11
CA THR A 266 17.72 59.49 -9.79
C THR A 266 17.25 59.45 -11.25
N ALA A 267 16.58 60.54 -11.66
CA ALA A 267 16.40 61.15 -12.99
C ALA A 267 16.35 60.28 -14.28
N PRO A 268 15.57 60.72 -15.30
CA PRO A 268 14.73 59.84 -16.12
C PRO A 268 15.38 59.44 -17.45
N GLN A 269 15.20 58.18 -17.87
CA GLN A 269 15.40 57.82 -19.28
C GLN A 269 14.50 56.65 -19.72
N GLN A 270 13.67 56.99 -20.70
CA GLN A 270 12.92 56.22 -21.71
C GLN A 270 12.67 54.72 -21.51
N ALA A 271 11.39 54.37 -21.53
CA ALA A 271 10.86 53.02 -21.54
C ALA A 271 11.31 52.22 -22.76
N VAL A 272 11.82 51.01 -22.50
CA VAL A 272 11.96 49.93 -23.50
C VAL A 272 11.11 48.75 -22.99
N PRO A 273 10.31 48.07 -23.85
CA PRO A 273 9.43 46.99 -23.41
C PRO A 273 10.23 45.74 -22.99
N ILE A 274 9.91 45.16 -21.84
CA ILE A 274 10.48 43.89 -21.37
C ILE A 274 9.73 42.72 -22.03
N ALA A 275 10.44 41.91 -22.79
CA ALA A 275 9.96 40.67 -23.38
C ALA A 275 9.87 39.53 -22.32
N PRO A 276 8.93 38.57 -22.46
CA PRO A 276 8.75 37.47 -21.52
C PRO A 276 9.99 36.55 -21.43
N PRO A 277 10.26 35.92 -20.27
CA PRO A 277 11.43 35.07 -20.10
C PRO A 277 11.31 33.81 -20.96
N SER A 278 12.28 33.63 -21.87
CA SER A 278 12.48 32.40 -22.62
C SER A 278 13.16 31.34 -21.73
N PHE A 279 12.65 30.11 -21.79
CA PHE A 279 13.22 28.95 -21.09
C PHE A 279 13.83 27.99 -22.11
N ALA A 280 14.98 27.39 -21.80
CA ALA A 280 15.62 26.38 -22.64
C ALA A 280 15.67 25.03 -21.92
N ILE A 281 15.57 23.93 -22.67
CA ILE A 281 15.54 22.57 -22.12
C ILE A 281 16.97 22.04 -21.98
N CYS A 282 17.32 21.52 -20.80
CA CYS A 282 18.62 20.91 -20.56
C CYS A 282 18.74 19.56 -21.29
N PRO A 283 19.79 19.34 -22.12
CA PRO A 283 19.98 18.08 -22.85
C PRO A 283 20.35 16.90 -21.95
N TYR A 284 20.82 17.17 -20.72
CA TYR A 284 21.22 16.11 -19.78
C TYR A 284 20.09 15.58 -18.91
N CYS A 285 19.08 16.40 -18.60
CA CYS A 285 18.02 16.04 -17.65
C CYS A 285 16.60 16.42 -18.09
N GLY A 286 16.44 17.07 -19.25
CA GLY A 286 15.15 17.44 -19.82
C GLY A 286 14.39 18.54 -19.07
N LYS A 287 14.95 19.15 -18.03
CA LYS A 287 14.30 20.22 -17.26
C LYS A 287 14.57 21.60 -17.87
N GLN A 288 13.63 22.52 -17.68
CA GLN A 288 13.74 23.91 -18.14
C GLN A 288 14.76 24.67 -17.29
N VAL A 289 15.69 25.34 -17.96
CA VAL A 289 16.75 26.12 -17.34
C VAL A 289 16.57 27.59 -17.77
N PRO A 290 16.63 28.54 -16.83
CA PRO A 290 16.52 29.96 -17.15
C PRO A 290 17.69 30.42 -18.02
N THR A 291 17.44 31.38 -18.90
CA THR A 291 18.45 31.97 -19.78
C THR A 291 19.59 32.61 -18.98
N GLY A 292 20.83 32.35 -19.40
CA GLY A 292 22.04 32.89 -18.75
C GLY A 292 22.63 32.05 -17.62
N ALA A 293 22.11 30.86 -17.33
CA ALA A 293 22.67 29.97 -16.33
C ALA A 293 23.90 29.19 -16.87
N ASN A 294 25.08 29.32 -16.25
CA ASN A 294 26.28 28.55 -16.65
C ASN A 294 26.22 27.06 -16.31
N PHE A 295 25.33 26.69 -15.37
CA PHE A 295 25.12 25.32 -14.90
C PHE A 295 23.62 25.04 -14.82
N CYS A 296 23.22 23.79 -15.07
CA CYS A 296 21.83 23.38 -14.87
C CYS A 296 21.52 23.28 -13.37
N PRO A 297 20.52 24.02 -12.84
CA PRO A 297 20.19 24.02 -11.41
C PRO A 297 19.62 22.67 -10.92
N TYR A 298 19.21 21.78 -11.83
CA TYR A 298 18.60 20.51 -11.48
C TYR A 298 19.55 19.31 -11.59
N CYS A 299 20.59 19.37 -12.43
CA CYS A 299 21.52 18.24 -12.60
C CYS A 299 22.99 18.61 -12.36
N GLY A 300 23.30 19.89 -12.07
CA GLY A 300 24.63 20.35 -11.70
C GLY A 300 25.68 20.39 -12.83
N ARG A 301 25.34 19.94 -14.05
CA ARG A 301 26.26 19.94 -15.19
C ARG A 301 26.37 21.33 -15.81
N ARG A 302 27.56 21.67 -16.32
CA ARG A 302 27.76 22.87 -17.14
C ARG A 302 26.93 22.79 -18.40
N VAL A 303 26.41 23.94 -18.81
CA VAL A 303 25.60 24.09 -20.01
C VAL A 303 26.15 25.23 -20.85
N LYS A 304 26.31 25.01 -22.16
CA LYS A 304 26.77 26.02 -23.11
C LYS A 304 25.58 26.64 -23.81
N TRP A 305 25.59 27.95 -24.03
CA TRP A 305 24.50 28.66 -24.69
C TRP A 305 24.86 29.05 -26.11
N CYS A 306 23.93 28.84 -27.04
CA CYS A 306 23.99 29.39 -28.38
C CYS A 306 23.52 30.85 -28.41
N SER A 307 23.91 31.62 -29.44
CA SER A 307 23.42 32.99 -29.68
C SER A 307 21.89 33.10 -29.69
N LYS A 308 21.20 32.03 -30.09
CA LYS A 308 19.72 31.92 -30.11
C LYS A 308 19.11 31.36 -28.81
N GLN A 309 19.86 31.39 -27.71
CA GLN A 309 19.39 30.98 -26.36
C GLN A 309 18.99 29.50 -26.24
N HIS A 310 19.55 28.61 -27.07
CA HIS A 310 19.44 27.17 -26.88
C HIS A 310 20.57 26.64 -26.00
N ILE A 311 20.26 25.60 -25.20
CA ILE A 311 21.27 24.90 -24.41
C ILE A 311 21.90 23.78 -25.23
N CYS A 312 23.23 23.75 -25.20
CA CYS A 312 24.06 22.78 -25.87
C CYS A 312 24.93 22.04 -24.85
N THR A 313 25.38 20.84 -25.21
CA THR A 313 26.35 20.09 -24.41
C THR A 313 27.71 20.81 -24.46
N GLU A 314 28.54 20.60 -23.43
CA GLU A 314 29.86 21.25 -23.32
C GLU A 314 30.79 20.92 -24.50
N GLU A 315 30.64 19.72 -25.07
CA GLU A 315 31.44 19.22 -26.19
C GLU A 315 30.90 19.61 -27.56
N ALA A 316 29.72 20.24 -27.64
CA ALA A 316 29.09 20.58 -28.91
C ALA A 316 29.84 21.73 -29.61
N ARG A 317 30.29 21.48 -30.84
CA ARG A 317 30.78 22.52 -31.77
C ARG A 317 29.65 23.26 -32.49
N PHE A 318 28.49 22.62 -32.64
CA PHE A 318 27.32 23.19 -33.29
C PHE A 318 26.09 23.00 -32.40
N CYS A 319 25.18 23.97 -32.41
CA CYS A 319 23.92 23.87 -31.69
C CYS A 319 23.02 22.79 -32.33
N PRO A 320 22.55 21.79 -31.57
CA PRO A 320 21.70 20.73 -32.11
C PRO A 320 20.29 21.20 -32.50
N VAL A 321 19.86 22.37 -32.01
CA VAL A 321 18.52 22.92 -32.29
C VAL A 321 18.54 23.87 -33.49
N CYS A 322 19.56 24.73 -33.61
CA CYS A 322 19.60 25.76 -34.65
C CYS A 322 20.80 25.70 -35.61
N GLY A 323 21.70 24.73 -35.46
CA GLY A 323 22.83 24.48 -36.37
C GLY A 323 23.94 25.54 -36.35
N GLU A 324 23.88 26.51 -35.45
CA GLU A 324 24.87 27.59 -35.35
C GLU A 324 26.15 27.10 -34.65
N GLU A 325 27.31 27.57 -35.11
CA GLU A 325 28.61 27.23 -34.52
C GLU A 325 28.77 27.89 -33.15
N LEU A 326 29.12 27.07 -32.14
CA LEU A 326 29.23 27.49 -30.75
C LEU A 326 30.67 27.89 -30.47
N LYS A 327 30.93 29.19 -30.30
CA LYS A 327 32.24 29.71 -29.86
C LYS A 327 32.65 29.19 -28.50
#